data_AF-A0AAV0WKX8-F1
#
_entry.id   AF-A0AAV0WKX8-F1
#
_cell.length_a   1.000
_cell.length_b   1.000
_cell.length_c   1.000
_cell.angle_alpha   90.00
_cell.angle_beta   90.00
_cell.angle_gamma   90.00
#
_symmetry.space_group_name_H-M   'P 1'
#
loop_
_entity.id
_entity.type
_entity.pdbx_description
1 polymer ?
#
loop_
_entity_poly.entity_id
_entity_poly.type
_entity_poly.pdbx_seq_one_letter_code
_entity_poly.pdbx_strand_id
1 'polypeptide(L)'
;MGFKPSNKSLLLEEILDALGQLTESLSWEIGTTNLDNQTEFRALELLWWLDTSNYWTTLYDTINIGTSYSQETIQHFFWDLTHLISRYLGLEISHYTAHPEKVAEVFWPILTNHSEPIEIRTSALNMLMMSQPTVSRFLTLYWFMQAEPSQQMYNFYYTTINSMANSKYPCYDKYRKIAAQIVRFVQHKWHHWSTGNYLLDYEEPMRGYGGIVQAILMANQRTGFPSVLRLTLVRQVV
;
A
#
# COMPACT_ATOMS: atom_id res chain seq x y z
N MET A 1 -11.13 0.35 21.68
CA MET A 1 -11.18 1.35 20.60
C MET A 1 -11.58 2.69 21.23
N GLY A 2 -10.59 3.58 21.41
CA GLY A 2 -10.71 4.83 22.14
C GLY A 2 -11.31 6.00 21.35
N PHE A 3 -11.49 7.13 22.03
CA PHE A 3 -12.07 8.38 21.50
C PHE A 3 -11.25 8.96 20.33
N LYS A 4 -11.93 9.39 19.26
CA LYS A 4 -11.35 10.19 18.18
C LYS A 4 -10.81 11.51 18.75
N PRO A 5 -9.51 11.83 18.59
CA PRO A 5 -8.97 13.10 19.07
C PRO A 5 -9.63 14.28 18.35
N SER A 6 -10.18 15.23 19.12
CA SER A 6 -10.92 16.38 18.58
C SER A 6 -10.01 17.44 17.95
N ASN A 7 -8.72 17.47 18.34
CA ASN A 7 -7.75 18.45 17.87
C ASN A 7 -6.72 17.79 16.94
N LYS A 8 -6.69 18.21 15.67
CA LYS A 8 -5.90 17.61 14.61
C LYS A 8 -4.40 17.96 14.65
N SER A 9 -4.02 19.10 15.24
CA SER A 9 -2.60 19.45 15.40
C SER A 9 -1.94 18.62 16.50
N LEU A 10 -2.68 18.39 17.59
CA LEU A 10 -2.28 17.53 18.69
C LEU A 10 -2.07 16.08 18.21
N LEU A 11 -2.93 15.61 17.29
CA LEU A 11 -2.80 14.28 16.69
C LEU A 11 -1.46 14.10 15.95
N LEU A 12 -1.02 15.10 15.18
CA LEU A 12 0.27 15.04 14.48
C LEU A 12 1.45 15.01 15.45
N GLU A 13 1.40 15.83 16.50
CA GLU A 13 2.43 15.83 17.55
C GLU A 13 2.49 14.48 18.28
N GLU A 14 1.34 13.89 18.64
CA GLU A 14 1.28 12.56 19.26
C GLU A 14 1.83 11.46 18.35
N ILE A 15 1.61 11.56 17.03
CA ILE A 15 2.17 10.61 16.06
C ILE A 15 3.69 10.74 15.97
N LEU A 16 4.20 11.96 15.87
CA LEU A 16 5.64 12.22 15.80
C LEU A 16 6.37 11.81 17.09
N ASP A 17 5.76 12.07 18.24
CA ASP A 17 6.26 11.64 19.55
C ASP A 17 6.29 10.10 19.65
N ALA A 18 5.21 9.41 19.26
CA ALA A 18 5.18 7.95 19.24
C ALA A 18 6.24 7.34 18.29
N LEU A 19 6.43 7.93 17.10
CA LEU A 19 7.47 7.52 16.14
C LEU A 19 8.89 7.80 16.67
N GLY A 20 9.08 8.91 17.37
CA GLY A 20 10.34 9.26 18.03
C GLY A 20 10.69 8.27 19.13
N GLN A 21 9.73 7.91 19.99
CA GLN A 21 9.91 6.91 21.04
C GLN A 21 10.26 5.53 20.49
N LEU A 22 9.64 5.12 19.37
CA LEU A 22 10.01 3.89 18.67
C LEU A 22 11.45 3.94 18.16
N THR A 23 11.90 5.10 17.68
CA THR A 23 13.27 5.31 17.20
C THR A 23 14.30 5.25 18.33
N GLU A 24 14.02 5.89 19.45
CA GLU A 24 14.87 5.84 20.63
C GLU A 24 14.96 4.44 21.22
N SER A 25 13.88 3.66 21.18
CA SER A 25 13.86 2.27 21.64
C SER A 25 14.81 1.35 20.88
N LEU A 26 15.10 1.65 19.59
CA LEU A 26 16.06 0.88 18.78
C LEU A 26 17.52 1.25 19.02
N SER A 27 17.80 2.38 19.69
CA SER A 27 19.15 2.94 19.69
C SER A 27 20.19 2.10 20.47
N TRP A 28 19.77 1.07 21.25
CA TRP A 28 20.70 0.26 22.04
C TRP A 28 20.27 -1.19 22.33
N GLU A 29 19.95 -2.04 21.33
CA GLU A 29 20.10 -3.51 21.53
C GLU A 29 20.02 -4.32 20.22
N ILE A 30 21.14 -4.95 19.86
CA ILE A 30 21.18 -6.02 18.85
C ILE A 30 20.68 -7.30 19.55
N GLY A 31 19.37 -7.51 19.51
CA GLY A 31 18.77 -8.77 19.95
C GLY A 31 17.55 -8.59 20.85
N THR A 32 16.38 -8.84 20.28
CA THR A 32 15.17 -9.29 20.99
C THR A 32 14.76 -8.49 22.23
N THR A 33 14.22 -7.30 22.02
CA THR A 33 13.13 -6.82 22.86
C THR A 33 11.94 -6.59 21.94
N ASN A 34 10.82 -7.24 22.25
CA ASN A 34 9.57 -6.93 21.58
C ASN A 34 9.42 -5.41 21.65
N LEU A 35 9.27 -4.77 20.47
CA LEU A 35 8.69 -3.43 20.36
C LEU A 35 7.63 -3.33 21.45
N ASP A 36 7.64 -2.28 22.29
CA ASP A 36 6.58 -2.15 23.28
C ASP A 36 5.28 -2.13 22.51
N ASN A 37 4.58 -3.28 22.52
CA ASN A 37 3.43 -3.52 21.68
C ASN A 37 2.43 -2.38 21.90
N GLN A 38 2.40 -1.80 23.11
CA GLN A 38 1.55 -0.66 23.45
C GLN A 38 1.89 0.61 22.65
N THR A 39 3.16 0.94 22.46
CA THR A 39 3.61 2.12 21.70
C THR A 39 3.37 1.93 20.20
N GLU A 40 3.62 0.72 19.68
CA GLU A 40 3.30 0.36 18.30
C GLU A 40 1.79 0.43 18.06
N PHE A 41 0.98 -0.20 18.91
CA PHE A 41 -0.50 -0.13 18.85
C PHE A 41 -1.01 1.31 18.98
N ARG A 42 -0.39 2.13 19.83
CA ARG A 42 -0.76 3.54 20.00
C ARG A 42 -0.46 4.33 18.73
N ALA A 43 0.72 4.14 18.13
CA ALA A 43 1.08 4.78 16.85
C ALA A 43 0.09 4.37 15.74
N LEU A 44 -0.29 3.09 15.68
CA LEU A 44 -1.29 2.58 14.74
C LEU A 44 -2.68 3.18 14.97
N GLU A 45 -3.15 3.27 16.21
CA GLU A 45 -4.43 3.90 16.55
C GLU A 45 -4.44 5.39 16.20
N LEU A 46 -3.32 6.10 16.36
CA LEU A 46 -3.23 7.52 16.03
C LEU A 46 -3.21 7.75 14.51
N LEU A 47 -2.43 6.95 13.78
CA LEU A 47 -2.39 6.97 12.32
C LEU A 47 -3.75 6.59 11.70
N TRP A 48 -4.55 5.72 12.34
CA TRP A 48 -5.92 5.40 11.92
C TRP A 48 -6.82 6.64 11.84
N TRP A 49 -6.63 7.63 12.71
CA TRP A 49 -7.43 8.86 12.72
C TRP A 49 -6.97 9.90 11.69
N LEU A 50 -5.90 9.65 10.92
CA LEU A 50 -5.45 10.50 9.80
C LEU A 50 -6.38 10.32 8.58
N ASP A 51 -7.58 10.87 8.69
CA ASP A 51 -8.69 10.77 7.74
C ASP A 51 -8.52 11.68 6.48
N THR A 52 -7.36 12.32 6.29
CA THR A 52 -7.22 13.37 5.24
C THR A 52 -5.84 13.41 4.58
N SER A 53 -5.82 13.49 3.25
CA SER A 53 -4.64 13.52 2.37
C SER A 53 -3.60 14.58 2.76
N ASN A 54 -4.03 15.76 3.20
CA ASN A 54 -3.13 16.87 3.53
C ASN A 54 -2.24 16.60 4.76
N TYR A 55 -2.62 15.66 5.62
CA TYR A 55 -1.85 15.34 6.83
C TYR A 55 -0.85 14.23 6.59
N TRP A 56 -1.13 13.32 5.65
CA TRP A 56 -0.14 12.38 5.13
C TRP A 56 1.03 13.11 4.48
N THR A 57 0.75 14.15 3.69
CA THR A 57 1.80 15.00 3.09
C THR A 57 2.54 15.83 4.15
N THR A 58 1.82 16.44 5.10
CA THR A 58 2.46 17.23 6.16
C THR A 58 3.34 16.35 7.06
N LEU A 59 2.89 15.14 7.40
CA LEU A 59 3.67 14.17 8.16
C LEU A 59 4.87 13.67 7.36
N TYR A 60 4.68 13.34 6.08
CA TYR A 60 5.75 12.96 5.16
C TYR A 60 6.81 14.07 5.02
N ASP A 61 6.40 15.31 4.81
CA ASP A 61 7.29 16.47 4.73
C ASP A 61 8.02 16.69 6.06
N THR A 62 7.32 16.61 7.19
CA THR A 62 7.92 16.78 8.53
C THR A 62 8.96 15.70 8.83
N ILE A 63 8.71 14.46 8.39
CA ILE A 63 9.62 13.33 8.55
C ILE A 63 10.80 13.40 7.54
N ASN A 64 10.62 14.03 6.38
CA ASN A 64 11.67 14.19 5.35
C ASN A 64 12.53 15.44 5.48
N ILE A 65 12.17 16.41 6.34
CA ILE A 65 12.97 17.62 6.56
C ILE A 65 14.12 17.27 7.53
N GLY A 66 15.17 16.65 6.99
CA GLY A 66 16.48 16.48 7.63
C GLY A 66 17.25 15.23 7.19
N THR A 67 18.53 15.15 7.58
CA THR A 67 19.48 14.07 7.18
C THR A 67 20.07 13.33 8.38
N SER A 68 19.44 13.44 9.56
CA SER A 68 19.94 12.75 10.76
C SER A 68 19.50 11.29 10.76
N TYR A 69 20.34 10.42 11.34
CA TYR A 69 20.07 8.98 11.47
C TYR A 69 18.72 8.67 12.14
N SER A 70 18.32 9.48 13.12
CA SER A 70 17.01 9.36 13.78
C SER A 70 15.86 9.61 12.79
N GLN A 71 15.99 10.59 11.90
CA GLN A 71 14.96 10.90 10.89
C GLN A 71 14.84 9.81 9.83
N GLU A 72 15.96 9.24 9.36
CA GLU A 72 15.92 8.07 8.45
C GLU A 72 15.24 6.87 9.13
N THR A 73 15.48 6.67 10.42
CA THR A 73 14.83 5.59 11.19
C THR A 73 13.33 5.84 11.39
N ILE A 74 12.93 7.10 11.65
CA ILE A 74 11.51 7.51 11.71
C ILE A 74 10.83 7.30 10.34
N GLN A 75 11.51 7.59 9.24
CA GLN A 75 11.01 7.30 7.89
C GLN A 75 10.75 5.81 7.72
N HIS A 76 11.73 4.97 8.06
CA HIS A 76 11.59 3.52 7.98
C HIS A 76 10.46 3.01 8.87
N PHE A 77 10.33 3.51 10.11
CA PHE A 77 9.23 3.16 10.99
C PHE A 77 7.87 3.65 10.53
N PHE A 78 7.79 4.84 9.94
CA PHE A 78 6.57 5.35 9.34
C PHE A 78 6.13 4.46 8.18
N TRP A 79 7.08 4.02 7.34
CA TRP A 79 6.80 3.03 6.31
C TRP A 79 6.40 1.68 6.93
N ASP A 80 7.13 1.19 7.92
CA ASP A 80 6.79 -0.07 8.59
C ASP A 80 5.45 0.01 9.30
N LEU A 81 5.07 1.15 9.87
CA LEU A 81 3.79 1.39 10.52
C LEU A 81 2.66 1.63 9.53
N THR A 82 2.88 2.29 8.41
CA THR A 82 1.90 2.30 7.30
C THR A 82 1.74 0.93 6.68
N HIS A 83 2.78 0.09 6.75
CA HIS A 83 2.73 -1.31 6.40
C HIS A 83 2.15 -2.18 7.49
N LEU A 84 2.28 -1.85 8.78
CA LEU A 84 1.64 -2.51 9.90
C LEU A 84 0.17 -2.13 9.93
N ILE A 85 -0.20 -0.88 9.62
CA ILE A 85 -1.53 -0.51 9.18
C ILE A 85 -1.86 -1.43 8.02
N SER A 86 -1.18 -1.41 6.88
CA SER A 86 -1.49 -2.32 5.75
C SER A 86 -1.47 -3.83 6.06
N ARG A 87 -0.88 -4.29 7.17
CA ARG A 87 -0.75 -5.68 7.64
C ARG A 87 -1.76 -6.02 8.73
N TYR A 88 -2.20 -5.06 9.53
CA TYR A 88 -3.40 -5.09 10.37
C TYR A 88 -4.64 -4.94 9.48
N LEU A 89 -4.65 -3.96 8.56
CA LEU A 89 -5.47 -3.87 7.36
C LEU A 89 -5.24 -5.08 6.41
N GLY A 90 -4.15 -5.83 6.59
CA GLY A 90 -3.78 -7.03 5.80
C GLY A 90 -4.28 -8.34 6.41
N LEU A 91 -4.44 -8.39 7.74
CA LEU A 91 -5.36 -9.30 8.42
C LEU A 91 -6.82 -8.96 8.07
N GLU A 92 -7.03 -7.80 7.44
CA GLU A 92 -8.29 -7.31 6.91
C GLU A 92 -8.28 -7.06 5.39
N ILE A 93 -7.57 -7.88 4.59
CA ILE A 93 -8.10 -8.11 3.23
C ILE A 93 -9.57 -8.57 3.33
N SER A 94 -10.02 -9.11 4.47
CA SER A 94 -11.42 -9.42 4.79
C SER A 94 -12.29 -8.21 5.21
N HIS A 95 -11.77 -7.19 5.89
CA HIS A 95 -12.57 -6.08 6.46
C HIS A 95 -12.55 -4.83 5.58
N TYR A 96 -11.50 -4.60 4.77
CA TYR A 96 -11.51 -3.58 3.72
C TYR A 96 -12.27 -4.02 2.47
N THR A 97 -12.34 -5.33 2.20
CA THR A 97 -13.31 -5.86 1.24
C THR A 97 -14.75 -5.68 1.73
N ALA A 98 -14.97 -5.46 3.03
CA ALA A 98 -16.30 -5.15 3.56
C ALA A 98 -16.71 -3.69 3.28
N HIS A 99 -15.75 -2.76 3.10
CA HIS A 99 -16.01 -1.33 2.87
C HIS A 99 -15.17 -0.70 1.75
N PRO A 100 -15.32 -1.16 0.49
CA PRO A 100 -14.58 -0.62 -0.67
C PRO A 100 -14.81 0.88 -0.91
N GLU A 101 -15.95 1.43 -0.49
CA GLU A 101 -16.25 2.86 -0.64
C GLU A 101 -15.32 3.73 0.23
N LYS A 102 -15.02 3.31 1.46
CA LYS A 102 -14.10 4.05 2.34
C LYS A 102 -12.66 4.02 1.82
N VAL A 103 -12.23 2.87 1.27
CA VAL A 103 -10.94 2.77 0.58
C VAL A 103 -10.87 3.77 -0.56
N ALA A 104 -11.94 3.86 -1.36
CA ALA A 104 -12.00 4.83 -2.45
C ALA A 104 -11.90 6.28 -1.94
N GLU A 105 -12.62 6.64 -0.87
CA GLU A 105 -12.58 7.99 -0.29
C GLU A 105 -11.16 8.40 0.17
N VAL A 106 -10.42 7.49 0.80
CA VAL A 106 -9.09 7.78 1.35
C VAL A 106 -8.01 7.78 0.27
N PHE A 107 -7.99 6.76 -0.59
CA PHE A 107 -6.86 6.52 -1.49
C PHE A 107 -7.03 7.19 -2.86
N TRP A 108 -8.25 7.57 -3.25
CA TRP A 108 -8.45 8.27 -4.52
C TRP A 108 -7.75 9.63 -4.59
N PRO A 109 -7.87 10.52 -3.58
CA PRO A 109 -7.16 11.81 -3.61
C PRO A 109 -5.64 11.64 -3.70
N ILE A 110 -5.09 10.66 -2.98
CA ILE A 110 -3.67 10.31 -2.98
C ILE A 110 -3.23 9.86 -4.39
N LEU A 111 -3.99 8.98 -5.03
CA LEU A 111 -3.67 8.51 -6.39
C LEU A 111 -3.68 9.66 -7.41
N THR A 112 -4.66 10.55 -7.32
CA THR A 112 -4.84 11.65 -8.28
C THR A 112 -3.87 12.82 -8.10
N ASN A 113 -3.21 12.92 -6.95
CA ASN A 113 -2.23 13.98 -6.71
C ASN A 113 -0.87 13.61 -7.33
N HIS A 114 -0.53 14.21 -8.47
CA HIS A 114 0.73 13.95 -9.17
C HIS A 114 1.98 14.50 -8.45
N SER A 115 1.80 15.35 -7.44
CA SER A 115 2.91 15.84 -6.59
C SER A 115 3.37 14.79 -5.58
N GLU A 116 2.57 13.74 -5.34
CA GLU A 116 2.92 12.67 -4.39
C GLU A 116 4.04 11.77 -4.92
N PRO A 117 4.88 11.21 -4.02
CA PRO A 117 5.87 10.20 -4.38
C PRO A 117 5.25 8.98 -5.07
N ILE A 118 6.03 8.32 -5.95
CA ILE A 118 5.53 7.17 -6.72
C ILE A 118 5.16 6.00 -5.80
N GLU A 119 5.88 5.83 -4.70
CA GLU A 119 5.68 4.80 -3.69
C GLU A 119 4.31 4.96 -2.99
N ILE A 120 3.95 6.20 -2.66
CA ILE A 120 2.65 6.53 -2.05
C ILE A 120 1.53 6.27 -3.05
N ARG A 121 1.66 6.79 -4.27
CA ARG A 121 0.62 6.64 -5.32
C ARG A 121 0.43 5.19 -5.73
N THR A 122 1.50 4.39 -5.81
CA THR A 122 1.42 2.96 -6.18
C THR A 122 0.79 2.13 -5.06
N SER A 123 1.05 2.48 -3.81
CA SER A 123 0.38 1.88 -2.65
C SER A 123 -1.11 2.19 -2.66
N ALA A 124 -1.48 3.46 -2.91
CA ALA A 124 -2.88 3.87 -3.04
C ALA A 124 -3.59 3.12 -4.18
N LEU A 125 -2.96 3.00 -5.35
CA LEU A 125 -3.47 2.22 -6.47
C LEU A 125 -3.67 0.74 -6.11
N ASN A 126 -2.70 0.12 -5.42
CA ASN A 126 -2.82 -1.26 -4.99
C ASN A 126 -4.02 -1.45 -4.05
N MET A 127 -4.21 -0.55 -3.09
CA MET A 127 -5.38 -0.59 -2.19
C MET A 127 -6.70 -0.49 -2.98
N LEU A 128 -6.81 0.50 -3.88
CA LEU A 128 -8.00 0.72 -4.69
C LEU A 128 -8.37 -0.47 -5.59
N MET A 129 -7.39 -1.22 -6.09
CA MET A 129 -7.63 -2.38 -6.94
C MET A 129 -7.91 -3.66 -6.14
N MET A 130 -7.22 -3.86 -5.01
CA MET A 130 -7.28 -5.11 -4.25
C MET A 130 -8.44 -5.14 -3.24
N SER A 131 -9.05 -4.00 -2.92
CA SER A 131 -10.15 -3.89 -1.93
C SER A 131 -11.53 -4.37 -2.43
N GLN A 132 -11.60 -5.15 -3.50
CA GLN A 132 -12.85 -5.53 -4.20
C GLN A 132 -13.74 -4.32 -4.58
N PRO A 133 -13.24 -3.35 -5.35
CA PRO A 133 -13.98 -2.14 -5.73
C PRO A 133 -15.22 -2.46 -6.58
N THR A 134 -16.22 -1.58 -6.64
CA THR A 134 -17.32 -1.77 -7.61
C THR A 134 -16.78 -1.82 -9.05
N VAL A 135 -17.51 -2.48 -9.97
CA VAL A 135 -17.07 -2.58 -11.38
C VAL A 135 -16.89 -1.19 -11.99
N SER A 136 -17.77 -0.24 -11.64
CA SER A 136 -17.65 1.16 -12.04
C SER A 136 -16.32 1.76 -11.59
N ARG A 137 -15.96 1.65 -10.31
CA ARG A 137 -14.68 2.14 -9.78
C ARG A 137 -13.47 1.47 -10.43
N PHE A 138 -13.55 0.17 -10.68
CA PHE A 138 -12.49 -0.57 -11.37
C PHE A 138 -12.27 -0.07 -12.81
N LEU A 139 -13.34 0.23 -13.54
CA LEU A 139 -13.26 0.83 -14.87
C LEU A 139 -12.80 2.30 -14.83
N THR A 140 -13.18 3.05 -13.80
CA THR A 140 -12.67 4.41 -13.60
C THR A 140 -11.16 4.42 -13.44
N LEU A 141 -10.58 3.44 -12.73
CA LEU A 141 -9.12 3.28 -12.65
C LEU A 141 -8.50 3.02 -14.02
N TYR A 142 -9.13 2.21 -14.86
CA TYR A 142 -8.68 2.02 -16.25
C TYR A 142 -8.61 3.34 -17.01
N TRP A 143 -9.69 4.13 -16.99
CA TRP A 143 -9.74 5.41 -17.69
C TRP A 143 -8.72 6.41 -17.15
N PHE A 144 -8.56 6.47 -15.83
CA PHE A 144 -7.54 7.29 -15.17
C PHE A 144 -6.13 6.91 -15.66
N MET A 145 -5.84 5.62 -15.73
CA MET A 145 -4.52 5.12 -16.15
C MET A 145 -4.22 5.35 -17.63
N GLN A 146 -5.22 5.45 -18.49
CA GLN A 146 -4.99 5.82 -19.89
C GLN A 146 -4.41 7.23 -20.04
N ALA A 147 -4.75 8.14 -19.12
CA ALA A 147 -4.27 9.53 -19.11
C ALA A 147 -3.07 9.75 -18.17
N GLU A 148 -2.60 8.72 -17.46
CA GLU A 148 -1.54 8.86 -16.46
C GLU A 148 -0.19 9.20 -17.14
N PRO A 149 0.45 10.34 -16.77
CA PRO A 149 1.73 10.75 -17.35
C PRO A 149 2.91 9.95 -16.81
N SER A 150 2.83 9.43 -15.59
CA SER A 150 3.91 8.63 -15.00
C SER A 150 3.95 7.23 -15.61
N GLN A 151 5.01 6.98 -16.36
CA GLN A 151 5.21 5.67 -16.99
C GLN A 151 5.45 4.54 -15.97
N GLN A 152 6.00 4.85 -14.79
CA GLN A 152 6.11 3.89 -13.70
C GLN A 152 4.75 3.52 -13.12
N MET A 153 3.85 4.49 -12.96
CA MET A 153 2.49 4.26 -12.48
C MET A 153 1.70 3.40 -13.48
N TYR A 154 1.81 3.74 -14.78
CA TYR A 154 1.21 2.94 -15.84
C TYR A 154 1.76 1.51 -15.86
N ASN A 155 3.08 1.32 -15.69
CA ASN A 155 3.68 -0.03 -15.67
C ASN A 155 3.22 -0.84 -14.44
N PHE A 156 3.11 -0.20 -13.27
CA PHE A 156 2.52 -0.81 -12.08
C PHE A 156 1.08 -1.28 -12.37
N TYR A 157 0.26 -0.43 -12.95
CA TYR A 157 -1.11 -0.78 -13.33
C TYR A 157 -1.15 -1.93 -14.35
N TYR A 158 -0.37 -1.84 -15.42
CA TYR A 158 -0.29 -2.84 -16.48
C TYR A 158 0.08 -4.23 -15.93
N THR A 159 1.16 -4.30 -15.16
CA THR A 159 1.61 -5.56 -14.53
C THR A 159 0.56 -6.10 -13.56
N THR A 160 -0.12 -5.24 -12.80
CA THR A 160 -1.17 -5.69 -11.88
C THR A 160 -2.37 -6.27 -12.62
N ILE A 161 -2.86 -5.59 -13.66
CA ILE A 161 -4.01 -6.05 -14.47
C ILE A 161 -3.66 -7.36 -15.19
N ASN A 162 -2.45 -7.47 -15.73
CA ASN A 162 -1.99 -8.71 -16.36
C ASN A 162 -1.88 -9.86 -15.33
N SER A 163 -1.42 -9.57 -14.11
CA SER A 163 -1.35 -10.56 -13.05
C SER A 163 -2.75 -10.98 -12.57
N MET A 164 -3.67 -10.04 -12.37
CA MET A 164 -5.06 -10.32 -12.02
C MET A 164 -5.79 -11.14 -13.10
N ALA A 165 -5.54 -10.88 -14.38
CA ALA A 165 -6.16 -11.62 -15.47
C ALA A 165 -5.72 -13.10 -15.52
N ASN A 166 -4.48 -13.38 -15.08
CA ASN A 166 -3.90 -14.72 -15.05
C ASN A 166 -4.03 -15.41 -13.68
N SER A 167 -4.52 -14.69 -12.67
CA SER A 167 -4.72 -15.17 -11.30
C SER A 167 -5.68 -16.36 -11.26
N LYS A 168 -5.36 -17.39 -10.49
CA LYS A 168 -6.26 -18.49 -10.11
C LYS A 168 -6.89 -18.30 -8.74
N TYR A 169 -6.53 -17.25 -8.02
CA TYR A 169 -7.04 -16.96 -6.68
C TYR A 169 -8.56 -16.74 -6.68
N PRO A 170 -9.37 -17.57 -5.98
CA PRO A 170 -10.83 -17.49 -6.00
C PRO A 170 -11.42 -16.14 -5.62
N CYS A 171 -10.83 -15.42 -4.65
CA CYS A 171 -11.33 -14.10 -4.25
C CYS A 171 -11.24 -13.06 -5.38
N TYR A 172 -10.40 -13.30 -6.39
CA TYR A 172 -10.27 -12.43 -7.55
C TYR A 172 -11.05 -12.93 -8.77
N ASP A 173 -11.83 -14.01 -8.71
CA ASP A 173 -12.50 -14.57 -9.90
C ASP A 173 -13.38 -13.55 -10.66
N LYS A 174 -14.09 -12.69 -9.91
CA LYS A 174 -14.89 -11.60 -10.48
C LYS A 174 -14.01 -10.63 -11.28
N TYR A 175 -12.93 -10.15 -10.68
CA TYR A 175 -12.04 -9.15 -11.30
C TYR A 175 -11.12 -9.76 -12.34
N ARG A 176 -10.77 -11.04 -12.24
CA ARG A 176 -10.03 -11.81 -13.23
C ARG A 176 -10.72 -11.78 -14.59
N LYS A 177 -12.04 -12.03 -14.61
CA LYS A 177 -12.85 -11.99 -15.85
C LYS A 177 -12.85 -10.59 -16.49
N ILE A 178 -12.97 -9.56 -15.67
CA ILE A 178 -12.94 -8.15 -16.13
C ILE A 178 -11.53 -7.76 -16.60
N ALA A 179 -10.51 -8.09 -15.83
CA ALA A 179 -9.10 -7.86 -16.15
C ALA A 179 -8.72 -8.56 -17.46
N ALA A 180 -9.18 -9.79 -17.70
CA ALA A 180 -8.95 -10.50 -18.95
C ALA A 180 -9.54 -9.79 -20.20
N GLN A 181 -10.57 -8.96 -20.01
CA GLN A 181 -11.08 -8.08 -21.07
C GLN A 181 -10.22 -6.82 -21.20
N ILE A 182 -9.89 -6.18 -20.07
CA ILE A 182 -9.11 -4.93 -20.03
C ILE A 182 -7.69 -5.13 -20.58
N VAL A 183 -7.02 -6.25 -20.27
CA VAL A 183 -5.65 -6.59 -20.74
C VAL A 183 -5.52 -6.44 -22.26
N ARG A 184 -6.59 -6.69 -23.02
CA ARG A 184 -6.59 -6.56 -24.49
C ARG A 184 -6.41 -5.12 -24.98
N PHE A 185 -6.72 -4.15 -24.13
CA PHE A 185 -6.68 -2.71 -24.44
C PHE A 185 -5.53 -2.00 -23.74
N VAL A 186 -4.95 -2.57 -22.69
CA VAL A 186 -3.78 -2.01 -22.00
C VAL A 186 -2.52 -2.46 -22.73
N GLN A 187 -1.92 -1.55 -23.50
CA GLN A 187 -0.72 -1.85 -24.26
C GLN A 187 0.53 -1.79 -23.39
N HIS A 188 1.49 -2.67 -23.65
CA HIS A 188 2.81 -2.58 -23.02
C HIS A 188 3.54 -1.33 -23.52
N LYS A 189 4.00 -0.49 -22.58
CA LYS A 189 4.62 0.81 -22.88
C LYS A 189 6.10 0.87 -22.45
N TRP A 190 6.91 -0.18 -22.69
CA TRP A 190 8.41 -0.19 -22.65
C TRP A 190 9.12 -0.81 -21.42
N HIS A 191 10.46 -0.98 -21.53
CA HIS A 191 11.32 -1.99 -20.85
C HIS A 191 12.32 -1.48 -19.80
N HIS A 192 12.42 -0.18 -19.52
CA HIS A 192 13.53 0.35 -18.67
C HIS A 192 13.20 0.49 -17.18
N TRP A 193 11.93 0.35 -16.78
CA TRP A 193 11.53 0.59 -15.39
C TRP A 193 11.04 -0.69 -14.72
N SER A 194 11.59 -0.93 -13.53
CA SER A 194 11.31 -2.13 -12.75
C SER A 194 10.03 -2.04 -11.91
N THR A 195 9.36 -0.88 -11.88
CA THR A 195 8.15 -0.68 -11.05
C THR A 195 7.02 -1.58 -11.54
N GLY A 196 6.56 -2.51 -10.72
CA GLY A 196 5.57 -3.49 -11.10
C GLY A 196 4.96 -4.20 -9.90
N ASN A 197 3.83 -4.83 -10.14
CA ASN A 197 3.11 -5.61 -9.14
C ASN A 197 2.68 -6.93 -9.78
N TYR A 198 3.22 -8.01 -9.22
CA TYR A 198 3.10 -9.35 -9.75
C TYR A 198 2.35 -10.21 -8.76
N LEU A 199 1.24 -10.81 -9.20
CA LEU A 199 0.48 -11.79 -8.43
C LEU A 199 0.84 -13.18 -8.94
N LEU A 200 1.40 -13.99 -8.06
CA LEU A 200 1.78 -15.37 -8.32
C LEU A 200 0.96 -16.25 -7.39
N ASP A 201 -0.06 -16.91 -7.92
CA ASP A 201 -0.93 -17.76 -7.13
C ASP A 201 -0.87 -19.22 -7.53
N TYR A 202 -1.25 -20.03 -6.56
CA TYR A 202 -1.38 -21.47 -6.67
C TYR A 202 -2.65 -21.90 -5.95
N GLU A 203 -3.40 -22.79 -6.58
CA GLU A 203 -4.55 -23.46 -5.99
C GLU A 203 -4.38 -24.96 -6.22
N GLU A 204 -4.56 -25.76 -5.17
CA GLU A 204 -4.66 -27.22 -5.22
C GLU A 204 -6.13 -27.63 -5.08
N PRO A 205 -6.85 -27.88 -6.20
CA PRO A 205 -8.30 -28.10 -6.17
C PRO A 205 -8.69 -29.32 -5.34
N MET A 206 -7.84 -30.35 -5.28
CA MET A 206 -8.18 -31.61 -4.59
C MET A 206 -8.02 -31.54 -3.07
N ARG A 207 -7.21 -30.60 -2.56
CA ARG A 207 -6.88 -30.52 -1.13
C ARG A 207 -7.43 -29.27 -0.45
N GLY A 208 -8.13 -28.40 -1.19
CA GLY A 208 -8.76 -27.19 -0.64
C GLY A 208 -7.76 -26.21 -0.03
N TYR A 209 -6.51 -26.17 -0.51
CA TYR A 209 -5.57 -25.15 -0.09
C TYR A 209 -4.97 -24.44 -1.29
N GLY A 210 -4.66 -23.17 -1.08
CA GLY A 210 -4.01 -22.32 -2.05
C GLY A 210 -3.16 -21.27 -1.37
N GLY A 211 -2.52 -20.45 -2.18
CA GLY A 211 -1.76 -19.32 -1.71
C GLY A 211 -1.48 -18.35 -2.83
N ILE A 212 -1.24 -17.12 -2.46
CA ILE A 212 -0.84 -16.06 -3.36
C ILE A 212 0.41 -15.38 -2.79
N VAL A 213 1.40 -15.20 -3.65
CA VAL A 213 2.56 -14.36 -3.44
C VAL A 213 2.37 -13.11 -4.28
N GLN A 214 2.30 -11.96 -3.61
CA GLN A 214 2.32 -10.67 -4.26
C GLN A 214 3.74 -10.09 -4.18
N ALA A 215 4.36 -9.82 -5.33
CA ALA A 215 5.64 -9.16 -5.43
C ALA A 215 5.47 -7.76 -5.99
N ILE A 216 5.74 -6.75 -5.17
CA ILE A 216 5.76 -5.35 -5.57
C ILE A 216 7.20 -4.88 -5.69
N LEU A 217 7.53 -4.35 -6.85
CA LEU A 217 8.80 -3.71 -7.15
C LEU A 217 8.52 -2.23 -7.39
N MET A 218 9.32 -1.35 -6.79
CA MET A 218 9.27 0.09 -7.08
C MET A 218 10.66 0.53 -7.50
N ALA A 219 10.76 1.16 -8.67
CA ALA A 219 11.99 1.64 -9.23
C ALA A 219 12.23 3.11 -8.90
N ASN A 220 13.47 3.45 -8.60
CA ASN A 220 13.89 4.83 -8.44
C ASN A 220 13.66 5.62 -9.74
N GLN A 221 13.05 6.80 -9.64
CA GLN A 221 12.72 7.63 -10.80
C GLN A 221 13.94 8.13 -11.60
N ARG A 222 15.09 8.31 -10.94
CA ARG A 222 16.32 8.79 -11.58
C ARG A 222 17.13 7.67 -12.23
N THR A 223 17.18 6.49 -11.61
CA THR A 223 18.08 5.40 -12.05
C THR A 223 17.36 4.24 -12.75
N GLY A 224 16.06 4.07 -12.56
CA GLY A 224 15.28 2.95 -13.09
C GLY A 224 15.50 1.61 -12.37
N PHE A 225 16.45 1.54 -11.44
CA PHE A 225 16.71 0.37 -10.60
C PHE A 225 15.67 0.24 -9.48
N PRO A 226 15.31 -0.98 -9.06
CA PRO A 226 14.45 -1.19 -7.90
C PRO A 226 15.05 -0.55 -6.64
N SER A 227 14.32 0.39 -6.03
CA SER A 227 14.61 0.93 -4.70
C SER A 227 13.89 0.13 -3.61
N VAL A 228 12.71 -0.41 -3.92
CA VAL A 228 11.89 -1.18 -2.97
C VAL A 228 11.47 -2.49 -3.61
N LEU A 229 11.67 -3.58 -2.87
CA LEU A 229 11.07 -4.89 -3.13
C LEU A 229 10.21 -5.27 -1.94
N ARG A 230 8.96 -5.64 -2.20
CA ARG A 230 8.02 -6.15 -1.21
C ARG A 230 7.47 -7.49 -1.67
N LEU A 231 7.46 -8.44 -0.74
CA LEU A 231 6.87 -9.75 -0.93
C LEU A 231 5.80 -9.96 0.15
N THR A 232 4.56 -10.16 -0.27
CA THR A 232 3.44 -10.49 0.62
C THR A 232 2.98 -11.90 0.30
N LEU A 233 2.96 -12.76 1.31
CA LEU A 233 2.42 -14.11 1.20
C LEU A 233 1.06 -14.15 1.90
N VAL A 234 0.01 -14.56 1.18
CA VAL A 234 -1.30 -14.83 1.76
C VAL A 234 -1.63 -16.30 1.52
N ARG A 235 -1.90 -17.02 2.61
CA ARG A 235 -2.33 -18.41 2.56
C ARG A 235 -3.85 -18.46 2.48
N GLN A 236 -4.37 -19.35 1.65
CA GLN A 236 -5.80 -19.63 1.58
C GLN A 236 -6.06 -21.07 1.99
N VAL A 237 -7.00 -21.25 2.90
CA VAL A 237 -7.64 -22.53 3.22
C VAL A 237 -9.08 -22.38 2.73
N VAL A 238 -9.50 -23.25 1.82
CA VAL A 238 -10.85 -23.32 1.25
C VAL A 238 -11.69 -24.28 2.06
#